data_AF-A0A4Q2YQM9-F1
#
_entry.id   AF-A0A4Q2YQM9-F1
#
_cell.length_a   1.000
_cell.length_b   1.000
_cell.length_c   1.000
_cell.angle_alpha   90.00
_cell.angle_beta   90.00
_cell.angle_gamma   90.00
#
_symmetry.space_group_name_H-M   'P 1'
#
loop_
_entity.id
_entity.type
_entity.pdbx_description
1 polymer ?
#
loop_
_entity_poly.entity_id
_entity_poly.type
_entity_poly.pdbx_seq_one_letter_code
_entity_poly.pdbx_strand_id
1 'polypeptide(L)'
;NNVTLSQRNNTSAAILNVSGNNTLTGVIDLNAGGTAGNIASDGGLLSLSGNITTTAATARSLHLGGAGVGQASGVISNGATAAATLSVTKEGTGTWTLSGANTYTGSTVVSAGTLNVSQAVLADAATVNVASAGVLNLPHALTDTVDRFYIDGVEQASGTWGSLTSTATHKTARITGSGMLLATNGAVAGGYSNWATALGLTAGVNDGVAQNADNDGFENGTEYILGGHPLDGSNNPKIYSLIADSDDAGTDKELIMTIAVPQGTPVFPAGSPTSAVTFEGFGVTVRGSTDLATYPVTVNPVAPVATGLPAAPTLGGITYEYRSFSLGGSNGITGKGFLQVTVTNP
;
A
#
# COMPACT_ATOMS: atom_id res chain seq x y z
N ASN A 1 7.86 -19.62 -33.68
CA ASN A 1 9.23 -19.08 -33.58
C ASN A 1 9.32 -18.18 -32.37
N ASN A 2 10.32 -18.41 -31.53
CA ASN A 2 10.58 -17.53 -30.39
C ASN A 2 11.10 -16.18 -30.89
N VAL A 3 10.81 -15.12 -30.15
CA VAL A 3 11.23 -13.75 -30.43
C VAL A 3 12.02 -13.24 -29.24
N THR A 4 13.24 -12.78 -29.48
CA THR A 4 14.06 -12.12 -28.46
C THR A 4 14.10 -10.63 -28.77
N LEU A 5 13.62 -9.81 -27.83
CA LEU A 5 13.55 -8.35 -27.95
C LEU A 5 14.76 -7.71 -27.26
N SER A 6 15.72 -7.26 -28.07
CA SER A 6 16.81 -6.36 -27.64
C SER A 6 16.35 -4.91 -27.79
N GLN A 7 15.74 -4.37 -26.74
CA GLN A 7 14.99 -3.12 -26.79
C GLN A 7 15.90 -1.91 -26.93
N ARG A 8 15.39 -0.87 -27.59
CA ARG A 8 15.97 0.48 -27.52
C ARG A 8 15.13 1.30 -26.55
N ASN A 9 15.73 2.28 -25.89
CA ASN A 9 14.97 3.20 -25.04
C ASN A 9 14.23 4.23 -25.92
N ASN A 10 13.22 3.77 -26.66
CA ASN A 10 12.33 4.58 -27.50
C ASN A 10 10.90 4.05 -27.42
N THR A 11 9.97 4.75 -28.05
CA THR A 11 8.53 4.43 -28.06
C THR A 11 8.10 3.59 -29.26
N SER A 12 9.04 3.14 -30.10
CA SER A 12 8.70 2.35 -31.28
C SER A 12 8.35 0.92 -30.88
N ALA A 13 7.26 0.41 -31.44
CA ALA A 13 6.87 -0.98 -31.28
C ALA A 13 7.93 -1.91 -31.88
N ALA A 14 8.44 -2.85 -31.08
CA ALA A 14 9.33 -3.90 -31.54
C ALA A 14 8.56 -5.01 -32.29
N ILE A 15 7.29 -5.20 -31.94
CA ILE A 15 6.31 -6.00 -32.68
C ILE A 15 5.11 -5.11 -32.98
N LEU A 16 4.80 -4.91 -34.25
CA LEU A 16 3.69 -4.07 -34.70
C LEU A 16 2.75 -4.87 -35.61
N ASN A 17 1.50 -5.04 -35.18
CA ASN A 17 0.44 -5.54 -36.03
C ASN A 17 -0.32 -4.36 -36.65
N VAL A 18 -0.11 -4.10 -37.94
CA VAL A 18 -0.74 -2.96 -38.64
C VAL A 18 -2.19 -3.27 -39.02
N SER A 19 -2.49 -4.51 -39.42
CA SER A 19 -3.83 -4.92 -39.86
C SER A 19 -4.00 -6.44 -39.86
N GLY A 20 -5.25 -6.88 -39.89
CA GLY A 20 -5.60 -8.31 -39.95
C GLY A 20 -5.39 -9.04 -38.63
N ASN A 21 -5.69 -10.34 -38.65
CA ASN A 21 -5.56 -11.21 -37.48
C ASN A 21 -4.25 -12.00 -37.59
N ASN A 22 -3.33 -11.78 -36.65
CA ASN A 22 -2.00 -12.36 -36.64
C ASN A 22 -1.74 -13.06 -35.30
N THR A 23 -1.08 -14.22 -35.35
CA THR A 23 -0.79 -15.03 -34.17
C THR A 23 0.71 -15.28 -34.03
N LEU A 24 1.26 -14.98 -32.86
CA LEU A 24 2.63 -15.31 -32.45
C LEU A 24 2.56 -16.38 -31.36
N THR A 25 3.07 -17.57 -31.67
CA THR A 25 3.00 -18.74 -30.77
C THR A 25 4.27 -19.02 -29.99
N GLY A 26 5.40 -18.42 -30.38
CA GLY A 26 6.67 -18.61 -29.68
C GLY A 26 6.82 -17.71 -28.46
N VAL A 27 7.76 -18.07 -27.59
CA VAL A 27 8.11 -17.27 -26.42
C VAL A 27 8.63 -15.90 -26.86
N ILE A 28 8.21 -14.85 -26.17
CA ILE A 28 8.73 -13.49 -26.31
C ILE A 28 9.61 -13.19 -25.10
N ASP A 29 10.90 -12.96 -25.32
CA ASP A 29 11.88 -12.69 -24.28
C ASP A 29 12.38 -11.24 -24.35
N LEU A 30 12.10 -10.47 -23.29
CA LEU A 30 12.58 -9.10 -23.10
C LEU A 30 14.02 -9.11 -22.53
N ASN A 31 14.99 -9.54 -23.35
CA ASN A 31 16.32 -9.97 -22.91
C ASN A 31 17.33 -8.84 -22.58
N ALA A 32 17.43 -7.80 -23.41
CA ALA A 32 18.53 -6.83 -23.29
C ALA A 32 18.16 -5.42 -23.80
N GLY A 33 19.04 -4.45 -23.54
CA GLY A 33 18.92 -3.06 -24.01
C GLY A 33 18.10 -2.16 -23.09
N GLY A 34 17.25 -1.31 -23.66
CA GLY A 34 16.33 -0.42 -22.93
C GLY A 34 15.29 -1.18 -22.10
N THR A 35 14.64 -0.50 -21.16
CA THR A 35 13.78 -1.15 -20.16
C THR A 35 12.38 -1.52 -20.65
N ALA A 36 11.93 -0.96 -21.78
CA ALA A 36 10.56 -1.12 -22.29
C ALA A 36 10.48 -2.04 -23.53
N GLY A 37 9.70 -3.12 -23.41
CA GLY A 37 9.34 -4.02 -24.51
C GLY A 37 8.01 -3.60 -25.13
N ASN A 38 8.07 -2.81 -26.20
CA ASN A 38 6.88 -2.26 -26.86
C ASN A 38 6.30 -3.25 -27.87
N ILE A 39 5.04 -3.63 -27.69
CA ILE A 39 4.26 -4.47 -28.60
C ILE A 39 2.94 -3.76 -28.88
N ALA A 40 2.58 -3.58 -30.15
CA ALA A 40 1.38 -2.84 -30.53
C ALA A 40 0.55 -3.57 -31.58
N SER A 41 -0.76 -3.35 -31.51
CA SER A 41 -1.73 -3.73 -32.54
C SER A 41 -2.52 -2.49 -32.95
N ASP A 42 -2.32 -1.99 -34.16
CA ASP A 42 -3.01 -0.82 -34.71
C ASP A 42 -4.32 -1.20 -35.40
N GLY A 43 -4.46 -2.44 -35.87
CA GLY A 43 -5.66 -2.92 -36.54
C GLY A 43 -5.78 -4.44 -36.55
N GLY A 44 -7.02 -4.94 -36.47
CA GLY A 44 -7.29 -6.38 -36.34
C GLY A 44 -6.87 -6.94 -34.97
N LEU A 45 -6.62 -8.26 -34.91
CA LEU A 45 -6.24 -8.97 -33.68
C LEU A 45 -4.77 -9.42 -33.72
N LEU A 46 -3.98 -9.02 -32.74
CA LEU A 46 -2.68 -9.64 -32.45
C LEU A 46 -2.82 -10.62 -31.30
N SER A 47 -2.69 -11.92 -31.57
CA SER A 47 -2.72 -12.99 -30.56
C SER A 47 -1.31 -13.43 -30.20
N LEU A 48 -0.93 -13.28 -28.93
CA LEU A 48 0.32 -13.73 -28.33
C LEU A 48 0.01 -14.94 -27.45
N SER A 49 0.22 -16.14 -27.99
CA SER A 49 -0.08 -17.39 -27.27
C SER A 49 1.16 -18.02 -26.61
N GLY A 50 2.36 -17.57 -26.97
CA GLY A 50 3.58 -17.91 -26.26
C GLY A 50 3.75 -17.06 -24.99
N ASN A 51 4.52 -17.57 -24.03
CA ASN A 51 4.83 -16.83 -22.80
C ASN A 51 5.60 -15.54 -23.12
N ILE A 52 5.38 -14.53 -22.30
CA ILE A 52 6.13 -13.27 -22.32
C ILE A 52 6.95 -13.22 -21.03
N THR A 53 8.27 -13.23 -21.16
CA THR A 53 9.19 -13.30 -20.03
C THR A 53 10.37 -12.37 -20.26
N THR A 54 11.29 -12.32 -19.30
CA THR A 54 12.56 -11.62 -19.43
C THR A 54 13.69 -12.50 -18.92
N THR A 55 14.77 -12.62 -19.66
CA THR A 55 16.02 -13.21 -19.17
C THR A 55 17.03 -12.14 -18.72
N ALA A 56 16.63 -10.86 -18.74
CA ALA A 56 17.44 -9.77 -18.19
C ALA A 56 17.56 -9.90 -16.66
N ALA A 57 18.71 -9.50 -16.11
CA ALA A 57 18.93 -9.46 -14.65
C ALA A 57 18.34 -8.21 -13.97
N THR A 58 17.82 -7.26 -14.75
CA THR A 58 17.25 -5.99 -14.28
C THR A 58 15.78 -5.90 -14.61
N ALA A 59 15.06 -5.04 -13.90
CA ALA A 59 13.64 -4.79 -14.14
C ALA A 59 13.36 -4.38 -15.60
N ARG A 60 12.22 -4.86 -16.13
CA ARG A 60 11.70 -4.54 -17.45
C ARG A 60 10.23 -4.13 -17.36
N SER A 61 9.74 -3.46 -18.38
CA SER A 61 8.33 -3.14 -18.55
C SER A 61 7.83 -3.67 -19.90
N LEU A 62 6.74 -4.42 -19.89
CA LEU A 62 6.00 -4.82 -21.08
C LEU A 62 5.00 -3.72 -21.43
N HIS A 63 5.16 -3.11 -22.60
CA HIS A 63 4.27 -2.08 -23.10
C HIS A 63 3.36 -2.66 -24.17
N LEU A 64 2.06 -2.60 -23.91
CA LEU A 64 1.00 -3.12 -24.77
C LEU A 64 0.23 -1.94 -25.36
N GLY A 65 0.46 -1.65 -26.64
CA GLY A 65 0.01 -0.44 -27.31
C GLY A 65 -0.92 -0.66 -28.50
N GLY A 66 -1.16 0.43 -29.23
CA GLY A 66 -1.92 0.47 -30.48
C GLY A 66 -3.42 0.77 -30.32
N ALA A 67 -4.08 1.04 -31.44
CA ALA A 67 -5.50 1.38 -31.52
C ALA A 67 -6.44 0.17 -31.71
N GLY A 68 -5.88 -0.98 -32.08
CA GLY A 68 -6.59 -2.23 -32.36
C GLY A 68 -6.76 -3.14 -31.15
N VAL A 69 -6.82 -4.45 -31.39
CA VAL A 69 -7.01 -5.47 -30.35
C VAL A 69 -5.76 -6.32 -30.23
N GLY A 70 -5.30 -6.53 -28.99
CA GLY A 70 -4.28 -7.49 -28.63
C GLY A 70 -4.78 -8.49 -27.60
N GLN A 71 -4.26 -9.71 -27.64
CA GLN A 71 -4.56 -10.76 -26.66
C GLN A 71 -3.26 -11.46 -26.27
N ALA A 72 -2.95 -11.50 -24.98
CA ALA A 72 -1.88 -12.29 -24.41
C ALA A 72 -2.49 -13.46 -23.61
N SER A 73 -2.43 -14.66 -24.17
CA SER A 73 -2.91 -15.89 -23.53
C SER A 73 -1.79 -16.72 -22.93
N GLY A 74 -0.55 -16.49 -23.34
CA GLY A 74 0.64 -17.01 -22.64
C GLY A 74 0.82 -16.35 -21.27
N VAL A 75 1.62 -17.00 -20.41
CA VAL A 75 1.94 -16.45 -19.09
C VAL A 75 2.89 -15.26 -19.25
N ILE A 76 2.55 -14.14 -18.61
CA ILE A 76 3.45 -13.01 -18.40
C ILE A 76 4.14 -13.21 -17.04
N SER A 77 5.46 -13.34 -17.03
CA SER A 77 6.22 -13.62 -15.81
C SER A 77 7.47 -12.76 -15.68
N ASN A 78 7.96 -12.64 -14.44
CA ASN A 78 9.30 -12.14 -14.15
C ASN A 78 10.39 -12.99 -14.83
N GLY A 79 11.62 -12.50 -14.75
CA GLY A 79 12.82 -13.26 -15.10
C GLY A 79 13.32 -14.20 -14.02
N ALA A 80 14.41 -14.91 -14.33
CA ALA A 80 14.97 -15.96 -13.49
C ALA A 80 15.52 -15.47 -12.13
N THR A 81 15.71 -14.16 -11.96
CA THR A 81 16.27 -13.57 -10.74
C THR A 81 15.26 -12.65 -10.06
N ALA A 82 15.29 -12.55 -8.72
CA ALA A 82 14.41 -11.67 -7.96
C ALA A 82 14.49 -10.18 -8.38
N ALA A 83 15.64 -9.72 -8.87
CA ALA A 83 15.83 -8.35 -9.37
C ALA A 83 15.22 -8.10 -10.78
N ALA A 84 14.76 -9.15 -11.46
CA ALA A 84 14.19 -9.09 -12.81
C ALA A 84 12.67 -9.04 -12.78
N THR A 85 12.12 -8.06 -12.06
CA THR A 85 10.67 -7.83 -12.04
C THR A 85 10.18 -7.34 -13.39
N LEU A 86 9.01 -7.81 -13.81
CA LEU A 86 8.33 -7.32 -15.00
C LEU A 86 7.11 -6.49 -14.59
N SER A 87 7.01 -5.26 -15.08
CA SER A 87 5.79 -4.45 -15.00
C SER A 87 5.01 -4.51 -16.32
N VAL A 88 3.72 -4.21 -16.28
CA VAL A 88 2.86 -4.19 -17.46
C VAL A 88 2.25 -2.79 -17.63
N THR A 89 2.43 -2.20 -18.80
CA THR A 89 1.86 -0.91 -19.16
C THR A 89 0.95 -1.08 -20.37
N LYS A 90 -0.33 -0.73 -20.23
CA LYS A 90 -1.29 -0.61 -21.33
C LYS A 90 -1.34 0.85 -21.80
N GLU A 91 -1.05 1.05 -23.07
CA GLU A 91 -1.06 2.34 -23.75
C GLU A 91 -1.86 2.29 -25.07
N GLY A 92 -2.06 3.43 -25.71
CA GLY A 92 -2.90 3.55 -26.91
C GLY A 92 -4.41 3.38 -26.63
N THR A 93 -5.23 3.73 -27.60
CA THR A 93 -6.70 3.74 -27.45
C THR A 93 -7.34 2.36 -27.57
N GLY A 94 -6.58 1.35 -27.99
CA GLY A 94 -7.06 0.00 -28.23
C GLY A 94 -7.31 -0.81 -26.95
N THR A 95 -7.55 -2.10 -27.16
CA THR A 95 -7.84 -3.06 -26.08
C THR A 95 -6.79 -4.15 -26.04
N TRP A 96 -6.27 -4.45 -24.86
CA TRP A 96 -5.45 -5.65 -24.63
C TRP A 96 -6.12 -6.57 -23.62
N THR A 97 -6.14 -7.86 -23.90
CA THR A 97 -6.68 -8.89 -23.00
C THR A 97 -5.57 -9.79 -22.48
N LEU A 98 -5.42 -9.86 -21.17
CA LEU A 98 -4.54 -10.79 -20.46
C LEU A 98 -5.38 -11.95 -19.94
N SER A 99 -5.19 -13.15 -20.50
CA SER A 99 -5.94 -14.35 -20.10
C SER A 99 -5.07 -15.46 -19.53
N GLY A 100 -3.74 -15.35 -19.63
CA GLY A 100 -2.80 -16.27 -19.01
C GLY A 100 -2.82 -16.18 -17.47
N ALA A 101 -2.36 -17.25 -16.81
CA ALA A 101 -2.11 -17.26 -15.37
C ALA A 101 -0.80 -16.51 -15.07
N ASN A 102 -0.86 -15.18 -15.11
CA ASN A 102 0.30 -14.30 -15.02
C ASN A 102 0.96 -14.38 -13.63
N THR A 103 2.28 -14.20 -13.59
CA THR A 103 3.10 -14.27 -12.36
C THR A 103 4.15 -13.15 -12.30
N TYR A 104 3.99 -12.10 -13.10
CA TYR A 104 4.81 -10.90 -12.96
C TYR A 104 4.51 -10.24 -11.61
N THR A 105 5.51 -9.58 -11.02
CA THR A 105 5.37 -8.94 -9.69
C THR A 105 5.51 -7.42 -9.73
N GLY A 106 5.76 -6.84 -10.91
CA GLY A 106 5.81 -5.39 -11.07
C GLY A 106 4.41 -4.78 -11.20
N SER A 107 4.36 -3.46 -11.10
CA SER A 107 3.12 -2.68 -11.19
C SER A 107 2.41 -2.83 -12.54
N THR A 108 1.10 -2.61 -12.52
CA THR A 108 0.25 -2.56 -13.72
C THR A 108 -0.26 -1.13 -13.94
N VAL A 109 0.03 -0.56 -15.11
CA VAL A 109 -0.37 0.79 -15.48
C VAL A 109 -1.30 0.74 -16.69
N VAL A 110 -2.45 1.40 -16.60
CA VAL A 110 -3.38 1.59 -17.72
C VAL A 110 -3.40 3.07 -18.07
N SER A 111 -2.47 3.47 -18.93
CA SER A 111 -2.29 4.86 -19.37
C SER A 111 -3.40 5.31 -20.32
N ALA A 112 -3.89 4.43 -21.19
CA ALA A 112 -4.98 4.70 -22.12
C ALA A 112 -5.68 3.43 -22.61
N GLY A 113 -6.92 3.57 -23.08
CA GLY A 113 -7.72 2.47 -23.63
C GLY A 113 -8.10 1.46 -22.55
N THR A 114 -8.32 0.21 -22.95
CA THR A 114 -8.82 -0.83 -22.04
C THR A 114 -7.81 -1.96 -21.84
N LEU A 115 -7.50 -2.26 -20.58
CA LEU A 115 -6.84 -3.51 -20.19
C LEU A 115 -7.91 -4.46 -19.64
N ASN A 116 -8.17 -5.57 -20.34
CA ASN A 116 -9.00 -6.66 -19.82
C ASN A 116 -8.10 -7.66 -19.10
N VAL A 117 -8.36 -7.93 -17.83
CA VAL A 117 -7.68 -8.98 -17.07
C VAL A 117 -8.71 -10.07 -16.77
N SER A 118 -8.59 -11.23 -17.40
CA SER A 118 -9.64 -12.27 -17.36
C SER A 118 -9.61 -13.14 -16.10
N GLN A 119 -8.61 -12.95 -15.23
CA GLN A 119 -8.42 -13.69 -13.98
C GLN A 119 -7.89 -12.73 -12.91
N ALA A 120 -8.03 -13.09 -11.63
CA ALA A 120 -7.40 -12.37 -10.53
C ALA A 120 -5.91 -12.75 -10.45
N VAL A 121 -5.07 -12.05 -11.21
CA VAL A 121 -3.64 -12.34 -11.44
C VAL A 121 -2.79 -11.07 -11.53
N LEU A 122 -3.31 -9.94 -11.03
CA LEU A 122 -2.48 -8.77 -10.75
C LEU A 122 -1.53 -9.09 -9.60
N ALA A 123 -0.46 -8.33 -9.47
CA ALA A 123 0.55 -8.61 -8.46
C ALA A 123 0.12 -8.07 -7.08
N ASP A 124 -0.11 -8.97 -6.12
CA ASP A 124 -0.59 -8.66 -4.76
C ASP A 124 0.22 -7.58 -4.04
N ALA A 125 1.54 -7.54 -4.24
CA ALA A 125 2.44 -6.59 -3.59
C ALA A 125 2.77 -5.36 -4.46
N ALA A 126 2.07 -5.16 -5.58
CA ALA A 126 2.36 -4.09 -6.52
C ALA A 126 1.23 -3.07 -6.63
N THR A 127 1.54 -1.95 -7.27
CA THR A 127 0.58 -0.88 -7.54
C THR A 127 -0.19 -1.12 -8.83
N VAL A 128 -1.48 -0.76 -8.84
CA VAL A 128 -2.27 -0.56 -10.05
C VAL A 128 -2.55 0.92 -10.24
N ASN A 129 -2.25 1.46 -11.42
CA ASN A 129 -2.54 2.85 -11.77
C ASN A 129 -3.38 2.92 -13.04
N VAL A 130 -4.58 3.52 -12.95
CA VAL A 130 -5.45 3.76 -14.09
C VAL A 130 -5.57 5.26 -14.34
N ALA A 131 -4.94 5.74 -15.42
CA ALA A 131 -4.99 7.14 -15.81
C ALA A 131 -6.39 7.57 -16.29
N SER A 132 -6.64 8.87 -16.42
CA SER A 132 -7.92 9.41 -16.89
C SER A 132 -8.42 8.82 -18.21
N ALA A 133 -7.52 8.50 -19.15
CA ALA A 133 -7.85 7.88 -20.43
C ALA A 133 -7.90 6.34 -20.41
N GLY A 134 -7.62 5.72 -19.26
CA GLY A 134 -7.57 4.28 -19.07
C GLY A 134 -8.86 3.67 -18.49
N VAL A 135 -9.04 2.38 -18.75
CA VAL A 135 -10.06 1.53 -18.12
C VAL A 135 -9.44 0.18 -17.79
N LEU A 136 -9.52 -0.23 -16.53
CA LEU A 136 -9.26 -1.60 -16.11
C LEU A 136 -10.58 -2.39 -16.13
N ASN A 137 -10.70 -3.34 -17.04
CA ASN A 137 -11.85 -4.21 -17.10
C ASN A 137 -11.53 -5.56 -16.46
N LEU A 138 -12.34 -5.96 -15.47
CA LEU A 138 -12.22 -7.22 -14.74
C LEU A 138 -13.42 -8.13 -15.08
N PRO A 139 -13.44 -8.78 -16.26
CA PRO A 139 -14.54 -9.65 -16.70
C PRO A 139 -14.51 -11.03 -16.02
N HIS A 140 -14.28 -11.07 -14.71
CA HIS A 140 -14.37 -12.26 -13.85
C HIS A 140 -15.20 -11.94 -12.61
N ALA A 141 -15.66 -12.93 -11.86
CA ALA A 141 -16.48 -12.71 -10.64
C ALA A 141 -15.64 -12.62 -9.35
N LEU A 142 -14.31 -12.69 -9.45
CA LEU A 142 -13.39 -12.68 -8.32
C LEU A 142 -12.97 -11.25 -7.89
N THR A 143 -12.44 -11.15 -6.67
CA THR A 143 -11.67 -9.99 -6.20
C THR A 143 -10.19 -10.28 -6.39
N ASP A 144 -9.47 -9.38 -7.07
CA ASP A 144 -8.02 -9.43 -7.24
C ASP A 144 -7.33 -8.54 -6.19
N THR A 145 -6.20 -8.96 -5.62
CA THR A 145 -5.53 -8.24 -4.53
C THR A 145 -4.36 -7.43 -5.09
N VAL A 146 -4.17 -6.22 -4.58
CA VAL A 146 -3.01 -5.38 -4.89
C VAL A 146 -2.59 -4.59 -3.66
N ASP A 147 -1.39 -4.03 -3.70
CA ASP A 147 -0.88 -3.21 -2.62
C ASP A 147 -1.61 -1.87 -2.62
N ARG A 148 -1.52 -1.13 -3.73
CA ARG A 148 -2.11 0.21 -3.87
C ARG A 148 -2.85 0.38 -5.17
N PHE A 149 -3.84 1.28 -5.16
CA PHE A 149 -4.61 1.65 -6.34
C PHE A 149 -4.60 3.15 -6.57
N TYR A 150 -4.34 3.57 -7.81
CA TYR A 150 -4.30 4.98 -8.22
C TYR A 150 -5.29 5.22 -9.37
N ILE A 151 -5.94 6.38 -9.32
CA ILE A 151 -6.74 6.91 -10.41
C ILE A 151 -6.20 8.29 -10.79
N ASP A 152 -5.81 8.45 -12.05
CA ASP A 152 -5.34 9.73 -12.59
C ASP A 152 -4.20 10.37 -11.77
N GLY A 153 -3.28 9.52 -11.28
CA GLY A 153 -2.15 9.94 -10.44
C GLY A 153 -2.50 10.17 -8.96
N VAL A 154 -3.76 10.04 -8.55
CA VAL A 154 -4.18 10.16 -7.15
C VAL A 154 -4.33 8.78 -6.52
N GLU A 155 -3.61 8.53 -5.42
CA GLU A 155 -3.78 7.31 -4.63
C GLU A 155 -5.19 7.23 -4.05
N GLN A 156 -5.77 6.05 -4.10
CA GLN A 156 -7.11 5.76 -3.63
C GLN A 156 -7.06 5.10 -2.25
N ALA A 157 -8.14 5.24 -1.47
CA ALA A 157 -8.25 4.61 -0.15
C ALA A 157 -8.16 3.08 -0.22
N SER A 158 -7.70 2.46 0.86
CA SER A 158 -7.75 1.00 1.01
C SER A 158 -9.19 0.47 0.96
N GLY A 159 -9.33 -0.81 0.62
CA GLY A 159 -10.62 -1.51 0.53
C GLY A 159 -10.94 -1.99 -0.88
N THR A 160 -12.17 -2.50 -1.03
CA THR A 160 -12.62 -3.04 -2.32
C THR A 160 -13.04 -1.91 -3.27
N TRP A 161 -12.49 -1.94 -4.47
CA TRP A 161 -12.78 -1.07 -5.60
C TRP A 161 -13.43 -1.87 -6.72
N GLY A 162 -14.49 -1.34 -7.31
CA GLY A 162 -15.16 -2.00 -8.41
C GLY A 162 -15.88 -1.03 -9.32
N SER A 163 -16.59 -1.59 -10.29
CA SER A 163 -17.41 -0.80 -11.21
C SER A 163 -18.53 -0.05 -10.47
N LEU A 164 -19.10 0.97 -11.12
CA LEU A 164 -20.22 1.74 -10.58
C LEU A 164 -21.44 0.88 -10.21
N THR A 165 -21.58 -0.28 -10.84
CA THR A 165 -22.65 -1.26 -10.61
C THR A 165 -22.26 -2.39 -9.67
N SER A 166 -21.03 -2.40 -9.15
CA SER A 166 -20.52 -3.46 -8.27
C SER A 166 -21.01 -3.31 -6.82
N THR A 167 -20.70 -4.31 -6.01
CA THR A 167 -20.91 -4.32 -4.55
C THR A 167 -19.70 -3.82 -3.76
N ALA A 168 -18.67 -3.31 -4.43
CA ALA A 168 -17.45 -2.81 -3.79
C ALA A 168 -17.75 -1.63 -2.85
N THR A 169 -16.92 -1.50 -1.81
CA THR A 169 -16.94 -0.37 -0.86
C THR A 169 -16.75 0.94 -1.61
N HIS A 170 -15.79 0.98 -2.51
CA HIS A 170 -15.48 2.12 -3.37
C HIS A 170 -15.80 1.81 -4.82
N LYS A 171 -16.29 2.80 -5.56
CA LYS A 171 -16.79 2.61 -6.93
C LYS A 171 -16.24 3.66 -7.86
N THR A 172 -15.87 3.25 -9.06
CA THR A 172 -15.31 4.12 -10.08
C THR A 172 -15.73 3.70 -11.48
N ALA A 173 -15.79 4.67 -12.41
CA ALA A 173 -15.95 4.40 -13.83
C ALA A 173 -14.65 3.85 -14.47
N ARG A 174 -13.51 3.93 -13.76
CA ARG A 174 -12.21 3.45 -14.23
C ARG A 174 -12.05 1.93 -14.12
N ILE A 175 -12.92 1.28 -13.34
CA ILE A 175 -13.04 -0.17 -13.28
C ILE A 175 -14.37 -0.58 -13.91
N THR A 176 -14.33 -1.57 -14.80
CA THR A 176 -15.53 -2.18 -15.40
C THR A 176 -15.52 -3.69 -15.22
N GLY A 177 -16.62 -4.36 -15.59
CA GLY A 177 -16.78 -5.80 -15.41
C GLY A 177 -17.41 -6.18 -14.07
N SER A 178 -17.51 -7.48 -13.84
CA SER A 178 -18.09 -8.07 -12.63
C SER A 178 -17.09 -8.21 -11.47
N GLY A 179 -15.79 -8.10 -11.76
CA GLY A 179 -14.73 -8.31 -10.80
C GLY A 179 -14.47 -7.07 -9.95
N MET A 180 -13.73 -7.26 -8.87
CA MET A 180 -13.30 -6.19 -7.97
C MET A 180 -11.79 -6.24 -7.78
N LEU A 181 -11.24 -5.14 -7.32
CA LEU A 181 -9.85 -4.98 -6.88
C LEU A 181 -9.86 -4.72 -5.38
N LEU A 182 -9.04 -5.40 -4.59
CA LEU A 182 -8.80 -5.10 -3.18
C LEU A 182 -7.46 -4.39 -3.07
N ALA A 183 -7.49 -3.09 -2.77
CA ALA A 183 -6.29 -2.35 -2.39
C ALA A 183 -6.07 -2.57 -0.88
N THR A 184 -4.99 -3.26 -0.54
CA THR A 184 -4.67 -3.60 0.87
C THR A 184 -4.09 -2.43 1.63
N ASN A 185 -3.46 -1.49 0.92
CA ASN A 185 -3.03 -0.19 1.40
C ASN A 185 -3.67 0.90 0.53
N GLY A 186 -3.65 2.15 1.01
CA GLY A 186 -4.13 3.26 0.20
C GLY A 186 -4.10 4.59 0.94
N ALA A 187 -4.51 5.63 0.22
CA ALA A 187 -4.59 6.97 0.75
C ALA A 187 -5.55 7.00 1.93
N VAL A 188 -5.04 7.34 3.10
CA VAL A 188 -5.89 7.70 4.23
C VAL A 188 -6.34 9.13 3.98
N ALA A 189 -7.63 9.30 3.65
CA ALA A 189 -8.19 10.60 3.32
C ALA A 189 -8.01 11.57 4.50
N GLY A 190 -7.07 12.52 4.38
CA GLY A 190 -6.77 13.49 5.43
C GLY A 190 -5.28 13.62 5.75
N GLY A 191 -4.96 13.54 7.05
CA GLY A 191 -3.68 13.93 7.62
C GLY A 191 -2.50 13.05 7.23
N TYR A 192 -2.65 11.72 7.08
CA TYR A 192 -1.51 10.83 6.77
C TYR A 192 -0.89 11.14 5.41
N SER A 193 -1.67 11.19 4.33
CA SER A 193 -1.11 11.40 2.98
C SER A 193 -0.44 12.78 2.86
N ASN A 194 -1.01 13.80 3.54
CA ASN A 194 -0.39 15.12 3.64
C ASN A 194 0.91 15.09 4.46
N TRP A 195 0.90 14.38 5.60
CA TRP A 195 2.07 14.18 6.46
C TRP A 195 3.19 13.44 5.73
N ALA A 196 2.87 12.34 5.05
CA ALA A 196 3.79 11.52 4.28
C ALA A 196 4.47 12.35 3.17
N THR A 197 3.65 13.07 2.39
CA THR A 197 4.15 13.96 1.33
C THR A 197 5.01 15.09 1.91
N ALA A 198 4.56 15.73 2.99
CA ALA A 198 5.27 16.84 3.63
C ALA A 198 6.63 16.42 4.22
N LEU A 199 6.78 15.16 4.64
CA LEU A 199 8.03 14.59 5.15
C LEU A 199 8.89 13.93 4.08
N GLY A 200 8.47 13.98 2.81
CA GLY A 200 9.29 13.56 1.68
C GLY A 200 9.16 12.09 1.28
N LEU A 201 8.14 11.37 1.77
CA LEU A 201 7.82 10.06 1.21
C LEU A 201 7.38 10.20 -0.25
N THR A 202 7.81 9.26 -1.09
CA THR A 202 7.54 9.25 -2.53
C THR A 202 6.35 8.34 -2.81
N ALA A 203 5.34 8.91 -3.46
CA ALA A 203 4.10 8.24 -3.80
C ALA A 203 4.34 6.93 -4.58
N GLY A 204 3.79 5.82 -4.09
CA GLY A 204 3.88 4.50 -4.70
C GLY A 204 5.26 3.84 -4.60
N VAL A 205 6.17 4.41 -3.82
CA VAL A 205 7.52 3.86 -3.62
C VAL A 205 7.70 3.44 -2.16
N ASN A 206 7.64 4.40 -1.24
CA ASN A 206 7.93 4.19 0.19
C ASN A 206 6.93 4.87 1.13
N ASP A 207 5.80 5.35 0.61
CA ASP A 207 4.76 6.11 1.31
C ASP A 207 3.66 5.24 1.97
N GLY A 208 3.89 3.95 2.13
CA GLY A 208 2.85 3.00 2.53
C GLY A 208 2.78 2.93 4.04
N VAL A 209 1.57 2.87 4.60
CA VAL A 209 1.37 2.85 6.05
C VAL A 209 2.07 1.68 6.74
N ALA A 210 2.18 0.53 6.06
CA ALA A 210 2.87 -0.67 6.54
C ALA A 210 4.35 -0.77 6.12
N GLN A 211 4.87 0.21 5.36
CA GLN A 211 6.28 0.24 5.00
C GLN A 211 7.10 0.89 6.12
N ASN A 212 8.37 0.51 6.22
CA ASN A 212 9.34 1.08 7.15
C ASN A 212 10.49 1.66 6.31
N ALA A 213 10.38 2.96 6.00
CA ALA A 213 11.21 3.57 4.97
C ALA A 213 12.65 3.87 5.44
N ASP A 214 12.88 4.08 6.73
CA ASP A 214 14.22 4.30 7.32
C ASP A 214 14.84 3.08 8.01
N ASN A 215 14.08 1.98 8.12
CA ASN A 215 14.49 0.71 8.72
C ASN A 215 14.75 0.80 10.23
N ASP A 216 14.06 1.68 10.95
CA ASP A 216 14.22 1.84 12.40
C ASP A 216 13.41 0.82 13.24
N GLY A 217 12.46 0.15 12.59
CA GLY A 217 11.63 -0.92 13.16
C GLY A 217 10.17 -0.51 13.36
N PHE A 218 9.82 0.74 13.03
CA PHE A 218 8.46 1.26 13.03
C PHE A 218 7.98 1.45 11.60
N GLU A 219 6.71 1.12 11.37
CA GLU A 219 6.07 1.38 10.09
C GLU A 219 5.62 2.85 10.03
N ASN A 220 5.58 3.43 8.82
CA ASN A 220 5.20 4.82 8.58
C ASN A 220 3.86 5.20 9.26
N GLY A 221 2.90 4.27 9.31
CA GLY A 221 1.61 4.45 9.98
C GLY A 221 1.72 4.59 11.50
N THR A 222 2.62 3.81 12.12
CA THR A 222 2.92 3.94 13.56
C THR A 222 3.60 5.27 13.85
N GLU A 223 4.53 5.69 12.99
CA GLU A 223 5.20 6.98 13.13
C GLU A 223 4.25 8.15 12.94
N TYR A 224 3.36 8.08 11.96
CA TYR A 224 2.30 9.05 11.77
C TYR A 224 1.44 9.20 13.02
N ILE A 225 1.01 8.10 13.63
CA ILE A 225 0.13 8.15 14.80
C ILE A 225 0.89 8.56 16.06
N LEU A 226 2.15 8.17 16.22
CA LEU A 226 2.88 8.38 17.48
C LEU A 226 3.94 9.49 17.38
N GLY A 227 3.96 10.26 16.28
CA GLY A 227 4.83 11.41 16.09
C GLY A 227 6.31 11.06 15.86
N GLY A 228 6.59 9.99 15.12
CA GLY A 228 7.92 9.66 14.56
C GLY A 228 8.15 10.28 13.18
N HIS A 229 9.35 10.21 12.61
CA HIS A 229 9.68 10.73 11.28
C HIS A 229 10.10 9.60 10.32
N PRO A 230 9.39 9.40 9.20
CA PRO A 230 9.47 8.18 8.38
C PRO A 230 10.72 8.03 7.51
N LEU A 231 11.70 8.90 7.71
CA LEU A 231 12.95 8.96 6.96
C LEU A 231 14.14 9.30 7.88
N ASP A 232 13.92 9.33 9.19
CA ASP A 232 14.92 9.65 10.20
C ASP A 232 14.77 8.68 11.36
N GLY A 233 15.45 7.54 11.25
CA GLY A 233 15.41 6.46 12.24
C GLY A 233 16.03 6.79 13.59
N SER A 234 16.39 8.05 13.84
CA SER A 234 16.70 8.58 15.17
C SER A 234 15.51 9.25 15.85
N ASN A 235 14.45 9.55 15.08
CA ASN A 235 13.27 10.28 15.49
C ASN A 235 12.06 9.35 15.61
N ASN A 236 12.21 8.37 16.49
CA ASN A 236 11.23 7.29 16.72
C ASN A 236 9.88 7.81 17.25
N PRO A 237 8.80 7.01 17.18
CA PRO A 237 7.55 7.21 17.91
C PRO A 237 7.73 7.71 19.36
N LYS A 238 6.94 8.72 19.74
CA LYS A 238 7.00 9.35 21.07
C LYS A 238 6.19 8.53 22.08
N ILE A 239 6.84 7.52 22.64
CA ILE A 239 6.30 6.63 23.67
C ILE A 239 7.21 6.73 24.89
N TYR A 240 6.65 7.13 26.03
CA TYR A 240 7.39 7.33 27.27
C TYR A 240 6.77 6.48 28.38
N SER A 241 7.62 5.86 29.20
CA SER A 241 7.21 5.16 30.41
C SER A 241 7.78 5.91 31.61
N LEU A 242 6.94 6.15 32.60
CA LEU A 242 7.27 6.94 33.78
C LEU A 242 6.60 6.39 35.03
N ILE A 243 7.23 6.65 36.16
CA ILE A 243 6.66 6.39 37.49
C ILE A 243 6.28 7.74 38.07
N ALA A 244 4.99 8.05 38.05
CA ALA A 244 4.44 9.33 38.47
C ALA A 244 3.08 9.14 39.12
N ASP A 245 2.67 10.12 39.91
CA ASP A 245 1.30 10.24 40.39
C ASP A 245 0.44 10.72 39.22
N SER A 246 -0.65 10.00 38.93
CA SER A 246 -1.60 10.34 37.87
C SER A 246 -2.63 11.40 38.24
N ASP A 247 -2.43 12.06 39.38
CA ASP A 247 -3.36 13.01 39.99
C ASP A 247 -4.72 12.35 40.28
N ASP A 248 -4.70 11.05 40.60
CA ASP A 248 -5.88 10.36 41.13
C ASP A 248 -6.13 10.78 42.60
N ALA A 249 -7.11 10.18 43.27
CA ALA A 249 -7.42 10.58 44.65
C ALA A 249 -6.30 10.22 45.67
N GLY A 250 -5.31 9.42 45.26
CA GLY A 250 -4.16 9.02 46.06
C GLY A 250 -2.96 9.96 45.89
N THR A 251 -1.82 9.55 46.46
CA THR A 251 -0.51 10.21 46.28
C THR A 251 0.59 9.22 45.92
N ASP A 252 0.19 7.97 45.68
CA ASP A 252 1.11 6.91 45.30
C ASP A 252 1.53 7.14 43.85
N LYS A 253 2.68 6.59 43.46
CA LYS A 253 3.10 6.65 42.07
C LYS A 253 2.62 5.40 41.34
N GLU A 254 2.08 5.59 40.15
CA GLU A 254 1.68 4.53 39.23
C GLU A 254 2.73 4.32 38.14
N LEU A 255 2.61 3.18 37.46
CA LEU A 255 3.21 3.01 36.14
C LEU A 255 2.35 3.75 35.11
N ILE A 256 2.95 4.76 34.48
CA ILE A 256 2.33 5.59 33.45
C ILE A 256 3.01 5.37 32.11
N MET A 257 2.21 5.24 31.05
CA MET A 257 2.65 5.39 29.67
C MET A 257 2.10 6.69 29.11
N THR A 258 2.98 7.56 28.58
CA THR A 258 2.59 8.76 27.84
C THR A 258 2.95 8.59 26.37
N ILE A 259 2.00 8.77 25.47
CA ILE A 259 2.19 8.72 24.02
C ILE A 259 1.80 10.04 23.38
N ALA A 260 2.45 10.40 22.27
CA ALA A 260 1.91 11.42 21.37
C ALA A 260 0.82 10.82 20.49
N VAL A 261 -0.21 11.60 20.16
CA VAL A 261 -1.22 11.31 19.13
C VAL A 261 -1.55 12.58 18.34
N PRO A 262 -2.00 12.51 17.08
CA PRO A 262 -2.42 13.68 16.32
C PRO A 262 -3.53 14.42 17.07
N GLN A 263 -3.47 15.76 17.06
CA GLN A 263 -4.53 16.57 17.64
C GLN A 263 -5.86 16.25 16.95
N GLY A 264 -6.91 16.05 17.76
CA GLY A 264 -8.22 15.60 17.25
C GLY A 264 -8.41 14.08 17.28
N THR A 265 -7.41 13.33 17.73
CA THR A 265 -7.59 11.92 18.14
C THR A 265 -8.70 11.83 19.20
N PRO A 266 -9.71 10.96 19.02
CA PRO A 266 -10.78 10.79 19.99
C PRO A 266 -10.26 10.50 21.40
N VAL A 267 -11.06 10.87 22.40
CA VAL A 267 -10.74 10.55 23.80
C VAL A 267 -10.75 9.04 23.99
N PHE A 268 -9.66 8.53 24.56
CA PHE A 268 -9.53 7.13 24.91
C PHE A 268 -10.52 6.76 26.02
N PRO A 269 -11.35 5.73 25.87
CA PRO A 269 -12.23 5.27 26.93
C PRO A 269 -11.45 4.48 27.98
N ALA A 270 -11.84 4.54 29.25
CA ALA A 270 -11.35 3.58 30.23
C ALA A 270 -11.81 2.17 29.83
N GLY A 271 -10.94 1.17 29.97
CA GLY A 271 -11.28 -0.18 29.55
C GLY A 271 -10.48 -1.29 30.23
N SER A 272 -11.16 -2.42 30.41
CA SER A 272 -10.59 -3.64 31.01
C SER A 272 -10.54 -4.73 29.94
N PRO A 273 -9.36 -5.12 29.43
CA PRO A 273 -8.02 -4.67 29.82
C PRO A 273 -7.40 -3.63 28.87
N THR A 274 -8.14 -3.18 27.85
CA THR A 274 -7.60 -2.29 26.81
C THR A 274 -8.37 -0.98 26.71
N SER A 275 -7.65 0.08 26.38
CA SER A 275 -8.22 1.37 25.98
C SER A 275 -7.90 1.60 24.50
N ALA A 276 -8.93 1.81 23.67
CA ALA A 276 -8.75 1.86 22.22
C ALA A 276 -9.59 2.95 21.55
N VAL A 277 -9.04 3.54 20.49
CA VAL A 277 -9.70 4.51 19.61
C VAL A 277 -9.31 4.27 18.16
N THR A 278 -10.01 4.93 17.25
CA THR A 278 -9.63 5.00 15.83
C THR A 278 -9.44 6.46 15.43
N PHE A 279 -8.36 6.75 14.71
CA PHE A 279 -8.10 8.06 14.12
C PHE A 279 -7.76 7.88 12.64
N GLU A 280 -8.55 8.47 11.74
CA GLU A 280 -8.40 8.31 10.28
C GLU A 280 -8.24 6.84 9.84
N GLY A 281 -8.97 5.93 10.47
CA GLY A 281 -8.89 4.48 10.18
C GLY A 281 -7.78 3.73 10.91
N PHE A 282 -6.76 4.41 11.44
CA PHE A 282 -5.76 3.78 12.30
C PHE A 282 -6.35 3.43 13.66
N GLY A 283 -6.26 2.17 14.06
CA GLY A 283 -6.59 1.74 15.42
C GLY A 283 -5.42 2.02 16.36
N VAL A 284 -5.69 2.61 17.52
CA VAL A 284 -4.69 2.85 18.57
C VAL A 284 -5.16 2.17 19.83
N THR A 285 -4.43 1.16 20.29
CA THR A 285 -4.80 0.35 21.46
C THR A 285 -3.70 0.40 22.51
N VAL A 286 -4.05 0.74 23.74
CA VAL A 286 -3.18 0.63 24.91
C VAL A 286 -3.68 -0.50 25.80
N ARG A 287 -2.77 -1.38 26.23
CA ARG A 287 -3.08 -2.59 27.00
C ARG A 287 -2.11 -2.81 28.17
N GLY A 288 -2.61 -3.38 29.26
CA GLY A 288 -1.88 -3.55 30.52
C GLY A 288 -1.59 -5.00 30.87
N SER A 289 -0.42 -5.27 31.47
CA SER A 289 0.02 -6.61 31.87
C SER A 289 0.90 -6.59 33.13
N THR A 290 1.03 -7.73 33.81
CA THR A 290 2.02 -7.98 34.86
C THR A 290 3.10 -9.00 34.45
N ASP A 291 2.94 -9.69 33.30
CA ASP A 291 3.81 -10.78 32.86
C ASP A 291 4.31 -10.67 31.41
N LEU A 292 3.79 -9.71 30.64
CA LEU A 292 4.02 -9.47 29.21
C LEU A 292 3.53 -10.58 28.26
N ALA A 293 2.99 -11.68 28.79
CA ALA A 293 2.46 -12.80 28.03
C ALA A 293 0.95 -12.65 27.78
N THR A 294 0.22 -12.18 28.79
CA THR A 294 -1.20 -11.86 28.70
C THR A 294 -1.42 -10.40 29.06
N TYR A 295 -2.52 -9.79 28.61
CA TYR A 295 -2.83 -8.39 28.95
C TYR A 295 -4.16 -8.30 29.68
N PRO A 296 -4.27 -8.76 30.94
CA PRO A 296 -5.54 -8.76 31.69
C PRO A 296 -5.74 -7.51 32.56
N VAL A 297 -4.74 -6.62 32.64
CA VAL A 297 -4.76 -5.50 33.58
C VAL A 297 -5.44 -4.29 32.94
N THR A 298 -6.37 -3.69 33.67
CA THR A 298 -7.08 -2.47 33.26
C THR A 298 -6.12 -1.36 32.88
N VAL A 299 -6.48 -0.60 31.84
CA VAL A 299 -5.78 0.64 31.45
C VAL A 299 -6.72 1.81 31.70
N ASN A 300 -6.26 2.76 32.50
CA ASN A 300 -7.01 3.97 32.81
C ASN A 300 -6.38 5.18 32.10
N PRO A 301 -7.06 5.80 31.14
CA PRO A 301 -6.66 7.11 30.65
C PRO A 301 -6.69 8.14 31.79
N VAL A 302 -5.61 8.92 31.92
CA VAL A 302 -5.44 9.92 32.99
C VAL A 302 -5.07 11.27 32.39
N ALA A 303 -4.99 12.31 33.22
CA ALA A 303 -4.50 13.62 32.79
C ALA A 303 -3.10 13.49 32.15
N PRO A 304 -2.76 14.24 31.09
CA PRO A 304 -1.45 14.13 30.45
C PRO A 304 -0.30 14.40 31.42
N VAL A 305 0.51 13.38 31.68
CA VAL A 305 1.72 13.47 32.47
C VAL A 305 2.89 13.72 31.51
N ALA A 306 3.22 15.01 31.34
CA ALA A 306 4.24 15.47 30.39
C ALA A 306 5.46 16.12 31.05
N THR A 307 5.53 16.13 32.39
CA THR A 307 6.65 16.73 33.13
C THR A 307 7.97 16.07 32.76
N GLY A 308 8.92 16.86 32.25
CA GLY A 308 10.23 16.36 31.82
C GLY A 308 10.26 15.69 30.46
N LEU A 309 9.12 15.61 29.75
CA LEU A 309 9.08 15.19 28.35
C LEU A 309 9.42 16.36 27.42
N PRO A 310 9.93 16.09 26.20
CA PRO A 310 10.01 17.09 25.15
C PRO A 310 8.64 17.72 24.86
N ALA A 311 8.62 18.85 24.14
CA ALA A 311 7.36 19.35 23.60
C ALA A 311 6.76 18.32 22.63
N ALA A 312 5.43 18.19 22.64
CA ALA A 312 4.74 17.36 21.65
C ALA A 312 5.11 17.84 20.24
N PRO A 313 5.43 16.92 19.31
CA PRO A 313 5.98 17.32 18.02
C PRO A 313 4.95 18.07 17.18
N THR A 314 5.45 18.88 16.26
CA THR A 314 4.71 19.31 15.08
C THR A 314 5.49 18.80 13.88
N LEU A 315 4.88 17.91 13.10
CA LEU A 315 5.59 17.15 12.08
C LEU A 315 4.68 16.91 10.88
N GLY A 316 5.18 17.12 9.66
CA GLY A 316 4.40 16.91 8.44
C GLY A 316 3.14 17.77 8.36
N GLY A 317 3.13 18.94 9.01
CA GLY A 317 1.93 19.80 9.10
C GLY A 317 0.89 19.33 10.13
N ILE A 318 1.17 18.27 10.89
CA ILE A 318 0.33 17.74 11.96
C ILE A 318 0.86 18.21 13.31
N THR A 319 -0.04 18.73 14.15
CA THR A 319 0.26 19.03 15.55
C THR A 319 -0.14 17.82 16.39
N TYR A 320 0.74 17.41 17.31
CA TYR A 320 0.48 16.30 18.21
C TYR A 320 0.19 16.79 19.63
N GLU A 321 -0.48 15.94 20.41
CA GLU A 321 -0.73 16.14 21.82
C GLU A 321 -0.42 14.87 22.63
N TYR A 322 -0.07 15.04 23.90
CA TYR A 322 0.22 13.90 24.78
C TYR A 322 -1.07 13.33 25.40
N ARG A 323 -1.10 12.00 25.49
CA ARG A 323 -2.11 11.21 26.21
C ARG A 323 -1.39 10.26 27.17
N SER A 324 -1.91 10.14 28.38
CA SER A 324 -1.30 9.33 29.43
C SER A 324 -2.26 8.27 29.94
N PHE A 325 -1.68 7.13 30.30
CA PHE A 325 -2.40 5.93 30.69
C PHE A 325 -1.74 5.32 31.93
N SER A 326 -2.51 5.07 32.98
CA SER A 326 -2.04 4.34 34.15
C SER A 326 -2.42 2.86 34.07
N LEU A 327 -1.54 2.02 34.60
CA LEU A 327 -1.80 0.60 34.78
C LEU A 327 -2.68 0.41 36.03
N GLY A 328 -3.84 -0.25 35.88
CA GLY A 328 -4.77 -0.49 36.98
C GLY A 328 -4.13 -1.27 38.14
N GLY A 329 -4.30 -0.76 39.36
CA GLY A 329 -3.75 -1.38 40.57
C GLY A 329 -2.23 -1.25 40.70
N SER A 330 -1.60 -0.31 39.97
CA SER A 330 -0.15 -0.10 40.04
C SER A 330 0.32 0.87 41.13
N ASN A 331 -0.59 1.44 41.92
CA ASN A 331 -0.27 2.31 43.06
C ASN A 331 0.66 1.57 44.02
N GLY A 332 1.90 2.06 44.14
CA GLY A 332 2.91 1.45 45.01
C GLY A 332 3.30 0.01 44.62
N ILE A 333 3.19 -0.35 43.33
CA ILE A 333 3.47 -1.71 42.86
C ILE A 333 4.89 -2.16 43.25
N THR A 334 4.97 -3.28 43.97
CA THR A 334 6.25 -3.93 44.36
C THR A 334 6.70 -5.00 43.36
N GLY A 335 5.85 -5.30 42.36
CA GLY A 335 6.07 -6.28 41.30
C GLY A 335 6.30 -5.66 39.92
N LYS A 336 6.15 -6.47 38.86
CA LYS A 336 6.27 -6.02 37.47
C LYS A 336 4.94 -5.51 36.95
N GLY A 337 4.98 -4.41 36.21
CA GLY A 337 3.87 -3.89 35.42
C GLY A 337 4.36 -3.52 34.04
N PHE A 338 3.50 -3.71 33.04
CA PHE A 338 3.76 -3.38 31.65
C PHE A 338 2.56 -2.68 31.06
N LEU A 339 2.82 -1.61 30.32
CA LEU A 339 1.88 -0.99 29.41
C LEU A 339 2.44 -1.15 28.00
N GLN A 340 1.56 -1.36 27.03
CA GLN A 340 1.94 -1.44 25.63
C GLN A 340 0.93 -0.67 24.78
N VAL A 341 1.44 0.14 23.85
CA VAL A 341 0.66 0.72 22.76
C VAL A 341 0.86 -0.11 21.49
N THR A 342 -0.20 -0.25 20.70
CA THR A 342 -0.17 -0.86 19.37
C THR A 342 -0.98 0.00 18.41
N VAL A 343 -0.42 0.27 17.24
CA VAL A 343 -1.12 0.94 16.13
C VAL A 343 -1.44 -0.12 15.08
N THR A 344 -2.68 -0.14 14.59
CA THR A 344 -3.09 -1.00 13.49
C THR A 344 -3.42 -0.14 12.28
N ASN A 345 -2.81 -0.47 11.14
CA ASN A 345 -3.08 0.20 9.86
C ASN A 345 -4.54 -0.02 9.41
N PRO A 346 -5.13 0.95 8.67
CA PRO A 346 -6.50 0.88 8.15
C PRO A 346 -6.73 -0.22 7.09
#